data_AF-A0A329YMC1-F1
#
_entry.id   AF-A0A329YMC1-F1
#
_cell.length_a   1.000
_cell.length_b   1.000
_cell.length_c   1.000
_cell.angle_alpha   90.00
_cell.angle_beta   90.00
_cell.angle_gamma   90.00
#
_symmetry.space_group_name_H-M   'P 1'
#
loop_
_entity.id
_entity.type
_entity.pdbx_description
1 polymer ?
#
loop_
_entity_poly.entity_id
_entity_poly.type
_entity_poly.pdbx_seq_one_letter_code
_entity_poly.pdbx_strand_id
1 'polypeptide(L)'
;MGDRGRHDELDRNSQEREIAVSGLFDVPLLPDEPLTSYLARLARANGAGTIRGFCQDMKLDRPRLIRGDEDEVRKLAGLAGRDAEGLQASAIVVDDLSGATVAGHYFPHGKLRRSKLRFCPRCIADDDADASRMPGARRYSRLYWVFPQVPACHVHRVAIVEMEADQSHHYDLNTQLDLLGDRMHELLEECVPRRPTAFEGFVRKRLAGRSAHGEFLNGFGLSAGMSACELLGVALLFGREVRVGKLGEEDLHCARQAGFERLAKGTDGFTSLLDDVRSTDERSNVRGGQALYGKLYLSLNENYEDPDYDRLRSMIRSHTMSRVPMLDGMEFFGPVTESPWTSIGKIAEATGYPDETLRRILVELGHIDSLRQSKGQRYVRKTAADEAVAAIGDMATREETAAILGLPSMTVKRLISDGMIEPVLKSADAGERGYRLLDRYSRKAVADLRDRLLARARPEFPADWTNLTNSARKAGLRLVDVLQMVLDGRLRNLGRSSDEDGVAALRFDVKEIDPLIAVTEKAYVERAEVCRRLLLQAEAFAFLVRTGNIKAEQRQLRVARAPTWVMTEADFKEFDARYVTFARLSKEIGVGSRGLGKILREKGAPLAFPMESVKQGIVERRFLTL
;
A
#
# COMPACT_ATOMS: atom_id res chain seq x y z
N MET A 1 53.62 58.64 14.20
CA MET A 1 55.05 58.90 14.44
C MET A 1 55.37 58.28 15.78
N GLY A 2 55.75 57.00 15.85
CA GLY A 2 56.96 56.39 15.28
C GLY A 2 57.91 56.15 16.46
N ASP A 3 58.64 55.07 16.63
CA ASP A 3 58.96 53.91 15.80
C ASP A 3 59.65 52.93 16.79
N ARG A 4 59.13 51.71 16.96
CA ARG A 4 59.80 50.60 17.67
C ARG A 4 59.40 49.29 17.00
N GLY A 5 59.80 49.16 15.75
CA GLY A 5 59.83 47.90 15.04
C GLY A 5 61.18 47.72 14.37
N ARG A 6 61.74 46.51 14.51
CA ARG A 6 62.89 45.89 13.80
C ARG A 6 64.07 45.62 14.70
N HIS A 7 64.09 44.41 15.24
CA HIS A 7 65.23 43.49 15.32
C HIS A 7 64.85 42.42 16.35
N ASP A 8 63.97 41.48 15.99
CA ASP A 8 63.84 40.18 16.70
C ASP A 8 62.87 39.19 16.02
N GLU A 9 62.72 39.25 14.69
CA GLU A 9 61.75 38.40 13.98
C GLU A 9 62.31 37.82 12.66
N LEU A 10 63.61 37.50 12.64
CA LEU A 10 64.26 36.83 11.50
C LEU A 10 64.97 35.51 11.85
N ASP A 11 64.77 34.97 13.06
CA ASP A 11 65.50 33.77 13.52
C ASP A 11 64.59 32.61 13.98
N ARG A 12 63.39 32.49 13.39
CA ARG A 12 62.46 31.36 13.64
C ARG A 12 61.81 30.81 12.38
N ASN A 13 62.46 30.94 11.22
CA ASN A 13 61.90 30.42 9.96
C ASN A 13 62.89 29.63 9.11
N SER A 14 63.74 28.84 9.78
CA SER A 14 64.67 27.90 9.14
C SER A 14 64.94 26.69 10.04
N GLN A 15 63.89 26.16 10.69
CA GLN A 15 63.90 24.74 11.03
C GLN A 15 63.74 23.97 9.72
N GLU A 16 64.90 23.62 9.16
CA GLU A 16 65.08 22.58 8.16
C GLU A 16 64.14 21.42 8.51
N ARG A 17 63.17 21.17 7.62
CA ARG A 17 62.53 19.85 7.54
C ARG A 17 63.64 18.88 7.12
N GLU A 18 64.34 18.34 8.11
CA GLU A 18 65.19 17.18 7.97
C GLU A 18 64.27 16.04 7.52
N ILE A 19 64.12 15.90 6.20
CA ILE A 19 63.57 14.70 5.60
C ILE A 19 64.57 13.62 5.99
N ALA A 20 64.25 12.85 7.02
CA ALA A 20 65.03 11.67 7.37
C ALA A 20 65.14 10.82 6.10
N VAL A 21 66.32 10.84 5.48
CA VAL A 21 66.60 10.05 4.29
C VAL A 21 66.57 8.61 4.76
N SER A 22 65.49 7.90 4.45
CA SER A 22 65.38 6.48 4.71
C SER A 22 66.57 5.76 4.08
N GLY A 23 67.28 4.94 4.87
CA GLY A 23 68.32 4.06 4.36
C GLY A 23 67.78 2.84 3.60
N LEU A 24 66.45 2.73 3.46
CA LEU A 24 65.78 1.64 2.75
C LEU A 24 65.61 1.98 1.27
N PHE A 25 65.70 0.94 0.43
CA PHE A 25 65.19 1.00 -0.93
C PHE A 25 63.67 1.20 -0.90
N ASP A 26 63.23 2.30 -1.48
CA ASP A 26 61.83 2.68 -1.51
C ASP A 26 61.05 1.94 -2.62
N VAL A 27 59.79 1.64 -2.35
CA VAL A 27 58.82 1.13 -3.32
C VAL A 27 57.54 1.98 -3.25
N PRO A 28 56.92 2.35 -4.38
CA PRO A 28 55.66 3.10 -4.37
C PRO A 28 54.53 2.27 -3.78
N LEU A 29 53.70 2.92 -2.95
CA LEU A 29 52.38 2.43 -2.58
C LEU A 29 51.50 2.46 -3.84
N LEU A 30 51.04 1.29 -4.27
CA LEU A 30 50.28 1.15 -5.51
C LEU A 30 48.78 1.37 -5.28
N PRO A 31 48.02 1.73 -6.35
CA PRO A 31 46.57 1.86 -6.26
C PRO A 31 45.91 0.57 -5.77
N ASP A 32 44.97 0.71 -4.84
CA ASP A 32 44.26 -0.39 -4.17
C ASP A 32 45.18 -1.40 -3.48
N GLU A 33 46.41 -1.06 -3.12
CA GLU A 33 47.34 -1.95 -2.43
C GLU A 33 47.09 -1.96 -0.91
N PRO A 34 46.85 -3.12 -0.26
CA PRO A 34 46.78 -3.19 1.19
C PRO A 34 48.16 -3.07 1.83
N LEU A 35 48.22 -2.51 3.04
CA LEU A 35 49.46 -2.31 3.81
C LEU A 35 50.37 -3.54 3.87
N THR A 36 49.81 -4.74 4.05
CA THR A 36 50.59 -5.98 4.15
C THR A 36 51.25 -6.36 2.82
N SER A 37 50.64 -6.02 1.69
CA SER A 37 51.26 -6.18 0.35
C SER A 37 52.41 -5.20 0.17
N TYR A 38 52.18 -3.93 0.54
CA TYR A 38 53.24 -2.91 0.52
C TYR A 38 54.43 -3.36 1.38
N LEU A 39 54.18 -3.84 2.60
CA LEU A 39 55.20 -4.35 3.50
C LEU A 39 55.96 -5.56 2.92
N ALA A 40 55.28 -6.48 2.23
CA ALA A 40 55.91 -7.60 1.54
C ALA A 40 56.88 -7.13 0.44
N ARG A 41 56.48 -6.13 -0.33
CA ARG A 41 57.31 -5.57 -1.41
C ARG A 41 58.47 -4.75 -0.86
N LEU A 42 58.25 -3.96 0.18
CA LEU A 42 59.30 -3.21 0.86
C LEU A 42 60.35 -4.16 1.46
N ALA A 43 59.93 -5.27 2.07
CA ALA A 43 60.82 -6.30 2.55
C ALA A 43 61.71 -6.85 1.42
N ARG A 44 61.11 -7.21 0.28
CA ARG A 44 61.83 -7.74 -0.88
C ARG A 44 62.80 -6.74 -1.51
N ALA A 45 62.38 -5.48 -1.63
CA ALA A 45 63.23 -4.39 -2.12
C ALA A 45 64.49 -4.20 -1.26
N ASN A 46 64.40 -4.52 0.04
CA ASN A 46 65.47 -4.39 1.01
C ASN A 46 66.17 -5.72 1.32
N GLY A 47 66.04 -6.73 0.46
CA GLY A 47 66.77 -7.99 0.56
C GLY A 47 66.26 -8.97 1.63
N ALA A 48 65.16 -8.65 2.31
CA ALA A 48 64.53 -9.57 3.25
C ALA A 48 63.64 -10.57 2.51
N GLY A 49 63.85 -11.86 2.76
CA GLY A 49 63.07 -12.93 2.10
C GLY A 49 61.60 -13.00 2.54
N THR A 50 61.26 -12.45 3.72
CA THR A 50 59.89 -12.47 4.27
C THR A 50 59.57 -11.20 5.05
N ILE A 51 58.27 -10.89 5.21
CA ILE A 51 57.82 -9.82 6.12
C ILE A 51 58.34 -10.05 7.55
N ARG A 52 58.37 -11.30 8.01
CA ARG A 52 58.81 -11.65 9.37
C ARG A 52 60.26 -11.24 9.61
N GLY A 53 61.16 -11.59 8.70
CA GLY A 53 62.58 -11.22 8.79
C GLY A 53 62.74 -9.70 8.77
N PHE A 54 62.10 -9.02 7.82
CA PHE A 54 62.15 -7.56 7.72
C PHE A 54 61.67 -6.86 8.99
N CYS A 55 60.54 -7.29 9.55
CA CYS A 55 60.02 -6.69 10.78
C CYS A 55 60.98 -6.91 11.96
N GLN A 56 61.63 -8.08 12.04
CA GLN A 56 62.61 -8.36 13.09
C GLN A 56 63.83 -7.43 12.97
N ASP A 57 64.38 -7.27 11.77
CA ASP A 57 65.55 -6.42 11.52
C ASP A 57 65.25 -4.95 11.78
N MET A 58 64.05 -4.49 11.39
CA MET A 58 63.57 -3.12 11.58
C MET A 58 62.94 -2.86 12.96
N LYS A 59 62.95 -3.87 13.84
CA LYS A 59 62.32 -3.84 15.18
C LYS A 59 60.84 -3.44 15.15
N LEU A 60 60.11 -3.82 14.12
CA LEU A 60 58.67 -3.58 13.95
C LEU A 60 57.84 -4.73 14.56
N ASP A 61 56.71 -4.38 15.17
CA ASP A 61 55.72 -5.35 15.65
C ASP A 61 54.81 -5.81 14.50
N ARG A 62 55.15 -6.97 13.92
CA ARG A 62 54.42 -7.55 12.80
C ARG A 62 52.93 -7.81 13.11
N PRO A 63 52.55 -8.47 14.23
CA PRO A 63 51.14 -8.59 14.62
C PRO A 63 50.38 -7.26 14.65
N ARG A 64 50.98 -6.19 15.21
CA ARG A 64 50.36 -4.85 15.24
C ARG A 64 50.19 -4.27 13.84
N LEU A 65 51.20 -4.38 12.96
CA LEU A 65 51.10 -3.95 11.55
C LEU A 65 50.00 -4.70 10.78
N ILE A 66 49.89 -6.02 10.95
CA ILE A 66 48.85 -6.84 10.29
C ILE A 66 47.45 -6.41 10.72
N ARG A 67 47.31 -5.91 11.95
CA ARG A 67 46.05 -5.39 12.52
C ARG A 67 45.81 -3.91 12.24
N GLY A 68 46.72 -3.23 11.54
CA GLY A 68 46.60 -1.82 11.19
C GLY A 68 46.75 -0.88 12.39
N ASP A 69 47.53 -1.26 13.40
CA ASP A 69 47.85 -0.43 14.56
C ASP A 69 48.51 0.88 14.15
N GLU A 70 47.93 2.00 14.58
CA GLU A 70 48.31 3.33 14.11
C GLU A 70 49.75 3.72 14.49
N ASP A 71 50.21 3.36 15.68
CA ASP A 71 51.55 3.69 16.15
C ASP A 71 52.62 2.91 15.40
N GLU A 72 52.37 1.61 15.18
CA GLU A 72 53.32 0.76 14.45
C GLU A 72 53.35 1.12 12.96
N VAL A 73 52.21 1.52 12.37
CA VAL A 73 52.14 2.04 10.99
C VAL A 73 52.90 3.36 10.88
N ARG A 74 52.77 4.29 11.84
CA ARG A 74 53.53 5.54 11.87
C ARG A 74 55.04 5.29 11.93
N LYS A 75 55.47 4.30 12.71
CA LYS A 75 56.87 3.88 12.78
C LYS A 75 57.38 3.31 11.46
N LEU A 76 56.60 2.44 10.81
CA LEU A 76 56.93 1.95 9.46
C LEU A 76 57.01 3.10 8.45
N ALA A 77 56.10 4.07 8.53
CA ALA A 77 56.08 5.24 7.66
C ALA A 77 57.37 6.08 7.81
N GLY A 78 57.80 6.32 9.06
CA GLY A 78 59.06 7.00 9.35
C GLY A 78 60.28 6.25 8.81
N LEU A 79 60.32 4.91 8.98
CA LEU A 79 61.40 4.08 8.44
C LEU A 79 61.43 4.08 6.91
N ALA A 80 60.27 4.08 6.25
CA ALA A 80 60.16 4.04 4.79
C ALA A 80 60.17 5.43 4.13
N GLY A 81 60.22 6.52 4.90
CA GLY A 81 60.10 7.89 4.37
C GLY A 81 58.76 8.16 3.68
N ARG A 82 57.67 7.56 4.17
CA ARG A 82 56.32 7.66 3.60
C ARG A 82 55.38 8.48 4.49
N ASP A 83 54.31 8.97 3.86
CA ASP A 83 53.21 9.58 4.59
C ASP A 83 52.47 8.53 5.43
N ALA A 84 52.34 8.80 6.73
CA ALA A 84 51.71 7.89 7.67
C ALA A 84 50.20 7.78 7.43
N GLU A 85 49.55 8.88 7.05
CA GLU A 85 48.11 8.89 6.76
C GLU A 85 47.78 8.03 5.53
N GLY A 86 48.55 8.16 4.45
CA GLY A 86 48.41 7.34 3.24
C GLY A 86 48.63 5.84 3.49
N LEU A 87 49.61 5.47 4.31
CA LEU A 87 49.82 4.07 4.70
C LEU A 87 48.69 3.56 5.61
N GLN A 88 48.22 4.38 6.54
CA GLN A 88 47.10 4.03 7.43
C GLN A 88 45.80 3.85 6.64
N ALA A 89 45.53 4.69 5.63
CA ALA A 89 44.37 4.55 4.75
C ALA A 89 44.37 3.22 3.96
N SER A 90 45.55 2.64 3.75
CA SER A 90 45.76 1.35 3.07
C SER A 90 45.76 0.16 4.05
N ALA A 91 45.72 0.41 5.35
CA ALA A 91 45.69 -0.62 6.37
C ALA A 91 44.29 -1.23 6.51
N ILE A 92 44.26 -2.52 6.85
CA ILE A 92 43.04 -3.18 7.32
C ILE A 92 43.10 -3.16 8.84
N VAL A 93 42.29 -2.32 9.47
CA VAL A 93 42.31 -2.10 10.93
C VAL A 93 41.39 -3.11 11.60
N VAL A 94 41.89 -3.85 12.58
CA VAL A 94 41.17 -4.98 13.21
C VAL A 94 40.87 -4.68 14.66
N ASP A 95 39.60 -4.76 15.03
CA ASP A 95 39.15 -4.55 16.41
C ASP A 95 39.28 -5.82 17.27
N ASP A 96 38.97 -5.69 18.56
CA ASP A 96 39.06 -6.77 19.54
C ASP A 96 38.02 -7.88 19.32
N LEU A 97 36.93 -7.58 18.62
CA LEU A 97 35.87 -8.51 18.25
C LEU A 97 36.15 -9.23 16.91
N SER A 98 37.35 -9.06 16.36
CA SER A 98 37.77 -9.58 15.05
C SER A 98 36.97 -9.03 13.86
N GLY A 99 36.26 -7.92 14.05
CA GLY A 99 35.78 -7.04 12.99
C GLY A 99 36.94 -6.30 12.33
N ALA A 100 36.71 -5.76 11.13
CA ALA A 100 37.73 -5.07 10.37
C ALA A 100 37.20 -3.85 9.64
N THR A 101 37.94 -2.73 9.72
CA THR A 101 37.71 -1.54 8.90
C THR A 101 38.63 -1.56 7.69
N VAL A 102 38.04 -1.42 6.51
CA VAL A 102 38.72 -1.44 5.21
C VAL A 102 38.28 -0.23 4.41
N ALA A 103 39.23 0.64 4.02
CA ALA A 103 38.95 1.87 3.28
C ALA A 103 37.81 2.71 3.89
N GLY A 104 37.80 2.84 5.23
CA GLY A 104 36.77 3.59 5.98
C GLY A 104 35.43 2.87 6.16
N HIS A 105 35.31 1.61 5.74
CA HIS A 105 34.09 0.81 5.91
C HIS A 105 34.31 -0.33 6.90
N TYR A 106 33.43 -0.42 7.90
CA TYR A 106 33.46 -1.49 8.90
C TYR A 106 32.80 -2.78 8.38
N PHE A 107 33.44 -3.92 8.65
CA PHE A 107 32.99 -5.26 8.31
C PHE A 107 33.03 -6.16 9.56
N PRO A 108 31.89 -6.74 9.97
CA PRO A 108 31.85 -7.71 11.05
C PRO A 108 32.69 -8.96 10.75
N HIS A 109 33.02 -9.70 11.81
CA HIS A 109 33.79 -10.94 11.72
C HIS A 109 33.22 -11.92 10.67
N GLY A 110 34.12 -12.58 9.94
CA GLY A 110 33.77 -13.62 8.94
C GLY A 110 33.34 -13.11 7.56
N LYS A 111 33.12 -11.80 7.38
CA LYS A 111 32.75 -11.21 6.07
C LYS A 111 33.92 -11.09 5.09
N LEU A 112 35.16 -11.08 5.59
CA LEU A 112 36.40 -10.97 4.81
C LEU A 112 37.22 -12.28 4.86
N ARG A 113 38.01 -12.53 3.81
CA ARG A 113 38.94 -13.67 3.69
C ARG A 113 40.39 -13.19 3.80
N ARG A 114 40.77 -12.69 4.98
CA ARG A 114 42.09 -12.11 5.21
C ARG A 114 43.21 -13.15 5.34
N SER A 115 42.90 -14.34 5.86
CA SER A 115 43.87 -15.42 6.08
C SER A 115 44.03 -16.36 4.89
N LYS A 116 43.17 -16.27 3.87
CA LYS A 116 43.27 -17.09 2.64
C LYS A 116 44.16 -16.38 1.62
N LEU A 117 44.84 -17.17 0.80
CA LEU A 117 45.53 -16.65 -0.36
C LEU A 117 44.51 -16.45 -1.49
N ARG A 118 44.20 -15.19 -1.81
CA ARG A 118 43.28 -14.81 -2.87
C ARG A 118 43.96 -13.90 -3.88
N PHE A 119 43.95 -14.29 -5.15
CA PHE A 119 44.58 -13.52 -6.22
C PHE A 119 44.05 -13.87 -7.61
N CYS A 120 44.31 -13.00 -8.58
CA CYS A 120 44.13 -13.31 -9.99
C CYS A 120 45.48 -13.72 -10.59
N PRO A 121 45.64 -14.96 -11.11
CA PRO A 121 46.91 -15.40 -11.69
C PRO A 121 47.41 -14.46 -12.80
N ARG A 122 46.51 -14.00 -13.68
CA ARG A 122 46.85 -13.06 -14.77
C ARG A 122 47.30 -11.68 -14.27
N CYS A 123 46.74 -11.18 -13.17
CA CYS A 123 47.24 -9.94 -12.54
C CYS A 123 48.67 -10.10 -12.01
N ILE A 124 49.00 -11.28 -11.46
CA ILE A 124 50.36 -11.57 -10.99
C ILE A 124 51.32 -11.71 -12.18
N ALA A 125 50.90 -12.34 -13.27
CA ALA A 125 51.71 -12.40 -14.50
C ALA A 125 51.95 -11.01 -15.11
N ASP A 126 50.94 -10.14 -15.15
CA ASP A 126 51.09 -8.76 -15.59
C ASP A 126 52.06 -7.98 -14.68
N ASP A 127 51.99 -8.21 -13.36
CA ASP A 127 52.94 -7.59 -12.42
C ASP A 127 54.36 -8.09 -12.66
N ASP A 128 54.56 -9.39 -12.87
CA ASP A 128 55.89 -9.96 -13.16
C ASP A 128 56.48 -9.40 -14.46
N ALA A 129 55.64 -9.14 -15.47
CA ALA A 129 56.03 -8.55 -16.74
C ALA A 129 56.28 -7.02 -16.67
N ASP A 130 55.82 -6.34 -15.61
CA ASP A 130 55.96 -4.89 -15.47
C ASP A 130 57.40 -4.48 -15.12
N ALA A 131 58.20 -4.25 -16.17
CA ALA A 131 59.59 -3.82 -16.06
C ALA A 131 59.78 -2.41 -15.48
N SER A 132 58.70 -1.61 -15.34
CA SER A 132 58.78 -0.29 -14.69
C SER A 132 58.94 -0.39 -13.17
N ARG A 133 58.65 -1.56 -12.59
CA ARG A 133 58.75 -1.81 -11.14
C ARG A 133 60.03 -2.56 -10.79
N MET A 134 60.49 -2.30 -9.57
CA MET A 134 61.70 -2.92 -9.00
C MET A 134 61.63 -4.46 -9.10
N PRO A 135 62.68 -5.11 -9.66
CA PRO A 135 62.77 -6.57 -9.70
C PRO A 135 62.60 -7.19 -8.31
N GLY A 136 61.87 -8.30 -8.22
CA GLY A 136 61.61 -8.99 -6.95
C GLY A 136 60.53 -8.35 -6.06
N ALA A 137 60.09 -7.12 -6.35
CA ALA A 137 59.04 -6.40 -5.61
C ALA A 137 57.89 -5.92 -6.52
N ARG A 138 57.65 -6.60 -7.65
CA ARG A 138 56.65 -6.19 -8.66
C ARG A 138 55.22 -6.58 -8.30
N ARG A 139 55.06 -7.77 -7.74
CA ARG A 139 53.77 -8.41 -7.42
C ARG A 139 53.15 -7.71 -6.22
N TYR A 140 51.86 -7.41 -6.33
CA TYR A 140 51.11 -6.81 -5.22
C TYR A 140 49.68 -7.34 -5.13
N SER A 141 49.12 -7.27 -3.93
CA SER A 141 47.72 -7.64 -3.69
C SER A 141 46.82 -6.48 -4.03
N ARG A 142 45.63 -6.77 -4.55
CA ARG A 142 44.59 -5.77 -4.74
C ARG A 142 43.62 -5.90 -3.58
N LEU A 143 43.25 -4.78 -2.95
CA LEU A 143 42.47 -4.75 -1.71
C LEU A 143 41.16 -5.54 -1.84
N TYR A 144 40.49 -5.45 -2.98
CA TYR A 144 39.23 -6.17 -3.21
C TYR A 144 39.38 -7.71 -3.20
N TRP A 145 40.60 -8.26 -3.30
CA TRP A 145 40.87 -9.69 -3.15
C TRP A 145 40.62 -10.20 -1.73
N VAL A 146 40.39 -9.37 -0.72
CA VAL A 146 39.97 -9.87 0.61
C VAL A 146 38.46 -10.15 0.69
N PHE A 147 37.67 -9.81 -0.33
CA PHE A 147 36.20 -9.92 -0.34
C PHE A 147 35.72 -11.16 -1.08
N PRO A 148 35.27 -12.23 -0.40
CA PRO A 148 34.76 -13.44 -1.07
C PRO A 148 33.54 -13.16 -1.96
N GLN A 149 32.83 -12.06 -1.71
CA GLN A 149 31.68 -11.62 -2.49
C GLN A 149 32.07 -11.03 -3.86
N VAL A 150 33.37 -10.81 -4.10
CA VAL A 150 33.95 -10.41 -5.38
C VAL A 150 34.80 -11.57 -5.91
N PRO A 151 34.18 -12.57 -6.56
CA PRO A 151 34.89 -13.72 -7.12
C PRO A 151 35.53 -13.45 -8.50
N ALA A 152 35.25 -12.32 -9.16
CA ALA A 152 35.78 -12.03 -10.50
C ALA A 152 36.85 -10.93 -10.49
N CYS A 153 37.94 -11.17 -11.23
CA CYS A 153 38.90 -10.12 -11.57
C CYS A 153 38.29 -9.18 -12.62
N HIS A 154 38.24 -7.88 -12.32
CA HIS A 154 37.64 -6.91 -13.23
C HIS A 154 38.52 -6.52 -14.43
N VAL A 155 39.83 -6.74 -14.33
CA VAL A 155 40.81 -6.47 -15.39
C VAL A 155 40.78 -7.61 -16.41
N HIS A 156 41.03 -8.84 -15.95
CA HIS A 156 41.18 -10.01 -16.82
C HIS A 156 39.90 -10.81 -17.04
N ARG A 157 38.82 -10.52 -16.30
CA ARG A 157 37.53 -11.23 -16.41
C ARG A 157 37.66 -12.75 -16.24
N VAL A 158 38.43 -13.14 -15.23
CA VAL A 158 38.62 -14.53 -14.79
C VAL A 158 38.26 -14.65 -13.31
N ALA A 159 37.96 -15.87 -12.86
CA ALA A 159 37.75 -16.16 -11.44
C ALA A 159 39.01 -15.84 -10.63
N ILE A 160 38.82 -15.28 -9.44
CA ILE A 160 39.86 -15.14 -8.43
C ILE A 160 40.09 -16.52 -7.82
N VAL A 161 41.34 -16.93 -7.77
CA VAL A 161 41.76 -18.15 -7.09
C VAL A 161 41.71 -17.91 -5.60
N GLU A 162 41.12 -18.85 -4.85
CA GLU A 162 41.13 -18.88 -3.38
C GLU A 162 41.71 -20.20 -2.91
N MET A 163 42.70 -20.16 -2.02
CA MET A 163 43.28 -21.35 -1.41
C MET A 163 43.79 -21.07 0.02
N GLU A 164 44.07 -22.15 0.75
CA GLU A 164 44.76 -22.05 2.04
C GLU A 164 46.13 -21.41 1.86
N ALA A 165 46.45 -20.46 2.74
CA ALA A 165 47.78 -19.88 2.83
C ALA A 165 48.64 -20.69 3.79
N ASP A 166 49.95 -20.70 3.59
CA ASP A 166 50.88 -21.23 4.58
C ASP A 166 50.82 -20.39 5.86
N GLN A 167 50.55 -21.04 7.00
CA GLN A 167 50.35 -20.37 8.28
C GLN A 167 51.56 -19.56 8.75
N SER A 168 52.77 -19.97 8.37
CA SER A 168 54.00 -19.27 8.73
C SER A 168 54.13 -17.93 8.00
N HIS A 169 53.50 -17.81 6.84
CA HIS A 169 53.63 -16.66 5.94
C HIS A 169 52.29 -15.97 5.66
N HIS A 170 51.31 -16.11 6.57
CA HIS A 170 50.04 -15.37 6.44
C HIS A 170 50.31 -13.87 6.22
N TYR A 171 49.50 -13.28 5.32
CA TYR A 171 49.56 -11.86 4.94
C TYR A 171 50.81 -11.43 4.14
N ASP A 172 51.74 -12.33 3.85
CA ASP A 172 52.91 -12.10 2.99
C ASP A 172 52.67 -12.67 1.58
N LEU A 173 52.04 -11.86 0.72
CA LEU A 173 51.67 -12.31 -0.64
C LEU A 173 52.89 -12.84 -1.41
N ASN A 174 54.00 -12.11 -1.43
CA ASN A 174 55.17 -12.49 -2.25
C ASN A 174 55.72 -13.86 -1.84
N THR A 175 55.87 -14.09 -0.53
CA THR A 175 56.34 -15.38 -0.03
C THR A 175 55.34 -16.50 -0.32
N GLN A 176 54.03 -16.25 -0.17
CA GLN A 176 53.00 -17.24 -0.51
C GLN A 176 53.03 -17.61 -2.00
N LEU A 177 53.23 -16.64 -2.88
CA LEU A 177 53.31 -16.87 -4.33
C LEU A 177 54.58 -17.63 -4.72
N ASP A 178 55.72 -17.34 -4.07
CA ASP A 178 56.96 -18.10 -4.29
C ASP A 178 56.82 -19.58 -3.87
N LEU A 179 56.10 -19.84 -2.78
CA LEU A 179 55.82 -21.21 -2.31
C LEU A 179 54.94 -22.01 -3.28
N LEU A 180 54.19 -21.36 -4.18
CA LEU A 180 53.42 -22.06 -5.20
C LEU A 180 54.33 -22.70 -6.27
N GLY A 181 55.50 -22.13 -6.53
CA GLY A 181 56.43 -22.63 -7.55
C GLY A 181 55.73 -22.88 -8.91
N ASP A 182 55.92 -24.08 -9.46
CA ASP A 182 55.35 -24.51 -10.75
C ASP A 182 53.81 -24.46 -10.78
N ARG A 183 53.15 -24.58 -9.63
CA ARG A 183 51.69 -24.50 -9.53
C ARG A 183 51.14 -23.15 -9.99
N MET A 184 51.94 -22.07 -9.93
CA MET A 184 51.53 -20.78 -10.48
C MET A 184 51.28 -20.86 -12.00
N HIS A 185 52.08 -21.64 -12.72
CA HIS A 185 51.91 -21.83 -14.15
C HIS A 185 50.62 -22.60 -14.47
N GLU A 186 50.34 -23.66 -13.72
CA GLU A 186 49.08 -24.41 -13.81
C GLU A 186 47.86 -23.50 -13.59
N LEU A 187 47.88 -22.67 -12.53
CA LEU A 187 46.79 -21.73 -12.23
C LEU A 187 46.60 -20.65 -13.31
N LEU A 188 47.66 -20.28 -14.05
CA LEU A 188 47.58 -19.37 -15.18
C LEU A 188 46.89 -20.03 -16.39
N GLU A 189 47.18 -21.31 -16.65
CA GLU A 189 46.55 -22.09 -17.72
C GLU A 189 45.10 -22.46 -17.39
N GLU A 190 44.81 -22.79 -16.14
CA GLU A 190 43.48 -23.18 -15.63
C GLU A 190 42.54 -22.00 -15.34
N CYS A 191 42.93 -20.78 -15.70
CA CYS A 191 42.12 -19.57 -15.46
C CYS A 191 40.70 -19.71 -16.03
N VAL A 192 39.70 -19.78 -15.14
CA VAL A 192 38.29 -19.89 -15.51
C VAL A 192 37.72 -18.52 -15.90
N PRO A 193 37.15 -18.34 -17.11
CA PRO A 193 36.48 -17.08 -17.48
C PRO A 193 35.33 -16.74 -16.54
N ARG A 194 35.33 -15.51 -16.01
CA ARG A 194 34.28 -14.99 -15.13
C ARG A 194 34.15 -13.48 -15.28
N ARG A 195 33.00 -13.02 -15.78
CA ARG A 195 32.78 -11.57 -15.95
C ARG A 195 32.33 -10.94 -14.64
N PRO A 196 32.90 -9.79 -14.24
CA PRO A 196 32.44 -9.07 -13.06
C PRO A 196 31.02 -8.54 -13.28
N THR A 197 30.22 -8.62 -12.23
CA THR A 197 28.86 -8.10 -12.16
C THR A 197 28.83 -6.62 -11.80
N ALA A 198 27.64 -6.00 -11.93
CA ALA A 198 27.46 -4.61 -11.53
C ALA A 198 27.60 -4.43 -10.01
N PHE A 199 27.17 -5.43 -9.23
CA PHE A 199 27.41 -5.52 -7.79
C PHE A 199 28.91 -5.47 -7.45
N GLU A 200 29.74 -6.27 -8.11
CA GLU A 200 31.20 -6.25 -7.87
C GLU A 200 31.83 -4.91 -8.28
N GLY A 201 31.31 -4.29 -9.34
CA GLY A 201 31.66 -2.92 -9.71
C GLY A 201 31.31 -1.89 -8.62
N PHE A 202 30.18 -2.07 -7.94
CA PHE A 202 29.77 -1.25 -6.79
C PHE A 202 30.74 -1.39 -5.62
N VAL A 203 31.09 -2.62 -5.22
CA VAL A 203 32.04 -2.86 -4.12
C VAL A 203 33.37 -2.19 -4.40
N ARG A 204 33.94 -2.38 -5.59
CA ARG A 204 35.22 -1.76 -5.97
C ARG A 204 35.16 -0.24 -5.97
N LYS A 205 34.10 0.35 -6.54
CA LYS A 205 33.95 1.81 -6.59
C LYS A 205 33.84 2.43 -5.20
N ARG A 206 33.11 1.78 -4.28
CA ARG A 206 33.00 2.21 -2.87
C ARG A 206 34.33 2.14 -2.14
N LEU A 207 35.11 1.06 -2.32
CA LEU A 207 36.46 0.95 -1.76
C LEU A 207 37.40 2.06 -2.28
N ALA A 208 37.19 2.53 -3.51
CA ALA A 208 37.91 3.68 -4.08
C ALA A 208 37.30 5.04 -3.70
N GLY A 209 36.41 5.11 -2.69
CA GLY A 209 35.78 6.34 -2.21
C GLY A 209 34.66 6.90 -3.09
N ARG A 210 34.22 6.19 -4.14
CA ARG A 210 33.18 6.66 -5.06
C ARG A 210 31.80 6.17 -4.62
N SER A 211 30.90 7.10 -4.33
CA SER A 211 29.51 6.81 -3.90
C SER A 211 28.50 7.32 -4.94
N ALA A 212 28.22 6.49 -5.96
CA ALA A 212 27.26 6.81 -7.02
C ALA A 212 26.47 5.56 -7.46
N HIS A 213 25.72 4.98 -6.52
CA HIS A 213 25.08 3.67 -6.69
C HIS A 213 23.56 3.66 -6.42
N GLY A 214 22.93 4.82 -6.60
CA GLY A 214 21.52 5.04 -6.26
C GLY A 214 21.34 5.53 -4.83
N GLU A 215 20.30 6.34 -4.62
CA GLU A 215 20.02 6.99 -3.33
C GLU A 215 19.95 5.97 -2.17
N PHE A 216 19.30 4.83 -2.41
CA PHE A 216 19.18 3.76 -1.43
C PHE A 216 20.56 3.26 -0.97
N LEU A 217 21.37 2.72 -1.90
CA LEU A 217 22.66 2.13 -1.55
C LEU A 217 23.65 3.16 -1.03
N ASN A 218 23.56 4.42 -1.47
CA ASN A 218 24.39 5.52 -0.95
C ASN A 218 24.14 5.80 0.53
N GLY A 219 22.94 5.50 1.04
CA GLY A 219 22.56 5.68 2.44
C GLY A 219 23.10 4.64 3.42
N PHE A 220 23.79 3.60 2.95
CA PHE A 220 24.36 2.54 3.78
C PHE A 220 25.88 2.51 3.70
N GLY A 221 26.51 2.04 4.78
CA GLY A 221 27.89 1.55 4.76
C GLY A 221 28.03 0.38 3.78
N LEU A 222 29.24 0.18 3.23
CA LEU A 222 29.47 -0.85 2.20
C LEU A 222 29.07 -2.25 2.67
N SER A 223 29.41 -2.63 3.90
CA SER A 223 29.05 -3.93 4.49
C SER A 223 27.53 -4.16 4.54
N ALA A 224 26.78 -3.19 5.05
CA ALA A 224 25.32 -3.25 5.12
C ALA A 224 24.69 -3.24 3.72
N GLY A 225 25.20 -2.41 2.79
CA GLY A 225 24.75 -2.39 1.40
C GLY A 225 24.97 -3.73 0.69
N MET A 226 26.12 -4.38 0.91
CA MET A 226 26.41 -5.71 0.37
C MET A 226 25.46 -6.77 0.93
N SER A 227 25.25 -6.77 2.24
CA SER A 227 24.35 -7.70 2.92
C SER A 227 22.88 -7.46 2.50
N ALA A 228 22.46 -6.21 2.28
CA ALA A 228 21.14 -5.89 1.75
C ALA A 228 20.94 -6.46 0.34
N CYS A 229 21.92 -6.30 -0.56
CA CYS A 229 21.88 -6.88 -1.91
C CYS A 229 21.76 -8.42 -1.84
N GLU A 230 22.53 -9.06 -0.96
CA GLU A 230 22.49 -10.52 -0.80
C GLU A 230 21.16 -11.01 -0.23
N LEU A 231 20.72 -10.48 0.92
CA LEU A 231 19.52 -10.96 1.62
C LEU A 231 18.24 -10.74 0.81
N LEU A 232 18.09 -9.55 0.21
CA LEU A 232 16.93 -9.22 -0.61
C LEU A 232 16.97 -9.99 -1.94
N GLY A 233 18.16 -10.15 -2.52
CA GLY A 233 18.35 -10.95 -3.73
C GLY A 233 18.02 -12.44 -3.51
N VAL A 234 18.40 -13.00 -2.36
CA VAL A 234 18.06 -14.38 -2.00
C VAL A 234 16.54 -14.54 -1.87
N ALA A 235 15.89 -13.63 -1.14
CA ALA A 235 14.44 -13.64 -0.98
C ALA A 235 13.71 -13.50 -2.32
N LEU A 236 14.24 -12.70 -3.24
CA LEU A 236 13.69 -12.47 -4.57
C LEU A 236 13.83 -13.67 -5.51
N LEU A 237 15.04 -14.26 -5.61
CA LEU A 237 15.32 -15.30 -6.61
C LEU A 237 14.97 -16.71 -6.14
N PHE A 238 15.22 -17.01 -4.86
CA PHE A 238 15.09 -18.37 -4.31
C PHE A 238 13.88 -18.50 -3.36
N GLY A 239 13.23 -17.39 -3.04
CA GLY A 239 12.06 -17.34 -2.17
C GLY A 239 12.41 -17.10 -0.70
N ARG A 240 11.43 -16.57 0.04
CA ARG A 240 11.63 -16.06 1.40
C ARG A 240 11.99 -17.11 2.46
N GLU A 241 11.73 -18.40 2.23
CA GLU A 241 12.03 -19.46 3.20
C GLU A 241 13.45 -20.03 3.08
N VAL A 242 14.20 -19.62 2.05
CA VAL A 242 15.56 -20.10 1.81
C VAL A 242 16.55 -19.40 2.73
N ARG A 243 17.43 -20.19 3.35
CA ARG A 243 18.54 -19.69 4.18
C ARG A 243 19.78 -19.47 3.32
N VAL A 244 20.44 -18.33 3.47
CA VAL A 244 21.69 -17.97 2.78
C VAL A 244 22.73 -19.09 2.88
N GLY A 245 22.95 -19.67 4.06
CA GLY A 245 23.95 -20.72 4.28
C GLY A 245 23.66 -22.08 3.63
N LYS A 246 22.52 -22.26 2.95
CA LYS A 246 22.23 -23.45 2.15
C LYS A 246 22.49 -23.27 0.65
N LEU A 247 22.79 -22.04 0.22
CA LEU A 247 23.05 -21.71 -1.18
C LEU A 247 24.53 -21.86 -1.51
N GLY A 248 24.83 -22.32 -2.72
CA GLY A 248 26.18 -22.35 -3.26
C GLY A 248 26.69 -20.96 -3.61
N GLU A 249 27.99 -20.85 -3.91
CA GLU A 249 28.62 -19.56 -4.23
C GLU A 249 28.03 -18.92 -5.50
N GLU A 250 27.68 -19.71 -6.51
CA GLU A 250 27.04 -19.21 -7.74
C GLU A 250 25.65 -18.64 -7.49
N ASP A 251 24.85 -19.29 -6.64
CA ASP A 251 23.51 -18.81 -6.28
C ASP A 251 23.60 -17.50 -5.51
N LEU A 252 24.54 -17.41 -4.55
CA LEU A 252 24.79 -16.18 -3.80
C LEU A 252 25.30 -15.05 -4.69
N HIS A 253 26.15 -15.38 -5.67
CA HIS A 253 26.61 -14.43 -6.68
C HIS A 253 25.44 -13.89 -7.52
N CYS A 254 24.53 -14.76 -7.98
CA CYS A 254 23.32 -14.35 -8.70
C CYS A 254 22.38 -13.50 -7.82
N ALA A 255 22.18 -13.90 -6.56
CA ALA A 255 21.37 -13.14 -5.59
C ALA A 255 21.91 -11.72 -5.39
N ARG A 256 23.21 -11.57 -5.11
CA ARG A 256 23.82 -10.25 -4.90
C ARG A 256 23.64 -9.34 -6.11
N GLN A 257 23.80 -9.88 -7.32
CA GLN A 257 23.57 -9.12 -8.54
C GLN A 257 22.10 -8.71 -8.70
N ALA A 258 21.15 -9.63 -8.55
CA ALA A 258 19.72 -9.32 -8.67
C ALA A 258 19.24 -8.32 -7.61
N GLY A 259 19.72 -8.46 -6.37
CA GLY A 259 19.47 -7.49 -5.32
C GLY A 259 20.04 -6.12 -5.67
N PHE A 260 21.30 -6.05 -6.11
CA PHE A 260 21.94 -4.80 -6.54
C PHE A 260 21.17 -4.10 -7.65
N GLU A 261 20.74 -4.82 -8.70
CA GLU A 261 20.00 -4.24 -9.83
C GLU A 261 18.69 -3.57 -9.41
N ARG A 262 18.03 -4.09 -8.37
CA ARG A 262 16.82 -3.48 -7.79
C ARG A 262 17.17 -2.30 -6.90
N LEU A 263 18.13 -2.46 -5.99
CA LEU A 263 18.49 -1.43 -5.00
C LEU A 263 19.18 -0.22 -5.63
N ALA A 264 19.92 -0.41 -6.73
CA ALA A 264 20.54 0.68 -7.48
C ALA A 264 19.52 1.65 -8.10
N LYS A 265 18.26 1.24 -8.24
CA LYS A 265 17.14 2.09 -8.69
C LYS A 265 16.56 2.97 -7.58
N GLY A 266 17.14 2.96 -6.38
CA GLY A 266 16.69 3.75 -5.25
C GLY A 266 15.49 3.14 -4.52
N THR A 267 14.75 3.99 -3.81
CA THR A 267 13.64 3.58 -2.93
C THR A 267 12.53 2.86 -3.67
N ASP A 268 12.23 3.25 -4.91
CA ASP A 268 11.23 2.57 -5.75
C ASP A 268 11.63 1.13 -6.08
N GLY A 269 12.90 0.91 -6.42
CA GLY A 269 13.43 -0.42 -6.68
C GLY A 269 13.40 -1.33 -5.44
N PHE A 270 13.71 -0.76 -4.28
CA PHE A 270 13.62 -1.45 -2.99
C PHE A 270 12.18 -1.84 -2.62
N THR A 271 11.25 -0.88 -2.70
CA THR A 271 9.84 -1.10 -2.34
C THR A 271 9.16 -2.09 -3.29
N SER A 272 9.43 -2.00 -4.60
CA SER A 272 8.98 -2.99 -5.59
C SER A 272 9.53 -4.38 -5.29
N LEU A 273 10.81 -4.52 -4.91
CA LEU A 273 11.37 -5.82 -4.53
C LEU A 273 10.63 -6.41 -3.32
N LEU A 274 10.35 -5.61 -2.28
CA LEU A 274 9.61 -6.09 -1.10
C LEU A 274 8.19 -6.54 -1.46
N ASP A 275 7.53 -5.84 -2.39
CA ASP A 275 6.22 -6.23 -2.88
C ASP A 275 6.29 -7.55 -3.68
N ASP A 276 7.31 -7.73 -4.54
CA ASP A 276 7.55 -8.97 -5.28
C ASP A 276 7.77 -10.14 -4.29
N VAL A 277 8.62 -9.97 -3.28
CA VAL A 277 8.86 -10.98 -2.23
C VAL A 277 7.56 -11.35 -1.49
N ARG A 278 6.69 -10.37 -1.20
CA ARG A 278 5.41 -10.61 -0.53
C ARG A 278 4.36 -11.26 -1.42
N SER A 279 4.34 -10.94 -2.71
CA SER A 279 3.34 -11.41 -3.68
C SER A 279 3.35 -12.93 -3.88
N THR A 280 4.41 -13.60 -3.41
CA THR A 280 4.55 -15.06 -3.52
C THR A 280 3.64 -15.86 -2.59
N ASP A 281 2.85 -15.23 -1.71
CA ASP A 281 1.89 -15.95 -0.86
C ASP A 281 0.62 -15.16 -0.49
N GLU A 282 -0.51 -15.57 -1.04
CA GLU A 282 -1.86 -15.06 -0.71
C GLU A 282 -2.39 -15.62 0.64
N ARG A 283 -1.69 -16.55 1.30
CA ARG A 283 -2.27 -17.41 2.34
C ARG A 283 -1.98 -17.03 3.80
N SER A 284 -1.20 -15.99 4.10
CA SER A 284 -0.79 -15.77 5.49
C SER A 284 -1.93 -15.21 6.36
N ASN A 285 -2.62 -16.12 7.06
CA ASN A 285 -3.58 -15.83 8.14
C ASN A 285 -2.95 -15.14 9.38
N VAL A 286 -1.63 -14.90 9.35
CA VAL A 286 -0.84 -14.31 10.43
C VAL A 286 0.15 -13.35 9.79
N ARG A 287 0.02 -12.04 10.04
CA ARG A 287 0.84 -10.99 9.42
C ARG A 287 2.08 -10.65 10.24
N GLY A 288 2.76 -11.66 10.77
CA GLY A 288 4.04 -11.49 11.46
C GLY A 288 5.18 -11.28 10.46
N GLY A 289 6.29 -10.68 10.90
CA GLY A 289 7.44 -10.42 10.02
C GLY A 289 7.99 -11.67 9.33
N GLN A 290 8.05 -12.79 10.05
CA GLN A 290 8.46 -14.08 9.48
C GLN A 290 7.46 -14.58 8.42
N ALA A 291 6.16 -14.39 8.61
CA ALA A 291 5.18 -14.83 7.62
C ALA A 291 5.27 -14.02 6.32
N LEU A 292 5.65 -12.74 6.40
CA LEU A 292 5.77 -11.86 5.24
C LEU A 292 7.09 -12.03 4.50
N TYR A 293 8.20 -12.11 5.23
CA TYR A 293 9.55 -12.04 4.68
C TYR A 293 10.44 -13.25 5.04
N GLY A 294 9.90 -14.26 5.74
CA GLY A 294 10.59 -15.52 6.02
C GLY A 294 11.96 -15.33 6.69
N LYS A 295 12.99 -15.91 6.08
CA LYS A 295 14.39 -15.88 6.53
C LYS A 295 15.04 -14.52 6.38
N LEU A 296 14.55 -13.63 5.49
CA LEU A 296 15.02 -12.25 5.45
C LEU A 296 14.71 -11.54 6.78
N TYR A 297 13.46 -11.66 7.26
CA TYR A 297 13.06 -11.08 8.54
C TYR A 297 13.87 -11.67 9.69
N LEU A 298 13.93 -13.01 9.80
CA LEU A 298 14.64 -13.67 10.89
C LEU A 298 16.12 -13.29 10.91
N SER A 299 16.78 -13.24 9.74
CA SER A 299 18.18 -12.83 9.66
C SER A 299 18.37 -11.42 10.21
N LEU A 300 17.57 -10.46 9.74
CA LEU A 300 17.66 -9.08 10.21
C LEU A 300 17.24 -8.93 11.67
N ASN A 301 16.33 -9.75 12.19
CA ASN A 301 15.89 -9.65 13.58
C ASN A 301 16.89 -10.25 14.57
N GLU A 302 17.61 -11.31 14.19
CA GLU A 302 18.40 -12.12 15.13
C GLU A 302 19.92 -12.05 14.90
N ASN A 303 20.39 -11.78 13.67
CA ASN A 303 21.80 -11.99 13.29
C ASN A 303 22.57 -10.74 12.84
N TYR A 304 21.91 -9.58 12.77
CA TYR A 304 22.47 -8.35 12.18
C TYR A 304 22.44 -7.16 13.16
N GLU A 305 22.88 -7.34 14.41
CA GLU A 305 22.73 -6.35 15.50
C GLU A 305 23.39 -4.98 15.28
N ASP A 306 24.25 -4.84 14.26
CA ASP A 306 24.93 -3.58 13.95
C ASP A 306 23.92 -2.45 13.57
N PRO A 307 24.08 -1.22 14.12
CA PRO A 307 23.19 -0.09 13.86
C PRO A 307 23.01 0.27 12.37
N ASP A 308 23.98 -0.06 11.51
CA ASP A 308 23.86 0.17 10.07
C ASP A 308 22.66 -0.58 9.44
N TYR A 309 22.21 -1.66 10.09
CA TYR A 309 21.04 -2.45 9.66
C TYR A 309 19.70 -1.90 10.18
N ASP A 310 19.70 -1.02 11.19
CA ASP A 310 18.47 -0.42 11.73
C ASP A 310 17.75 0.43 10.69
N ARG A 311 18.52 1.09 9.83
CA ARG A 311 17.96 1.81 8.68
C ARG A 311 17.21 0.85 7.75
N LEU A 312 17.80 -0.32 7.45
CA LEU A 312 17.15 -1.32 6.60
C LEU A 312 15.87 -1.86 7.26
N ARG A 313 15.93 -2.20 8.56
CA ARG A 313 14.74 -2.64 9.33
C ARG A 313 13.63 -1.59 9.31
N SER A 314 13.97 -0.33 9.55
CA SER A 314 13.03 0.79 9.58
C SER A 314 12.37 1.03 8.23
N MET A 315 13.13 0.92 7.14
CA MET A 315 12.60 1.05 5.78
C MET A 315 11.66 -0.10 5.42
N ILE A 316 12.02 -1.35 5.73
CA ILE A 316 11.12 -2.50 5.55
C ILE A 316 9.87 -2.31 6.40
N ARG A 317 10.03 -1.88 7.66
CA ARG A 317 8.94 -1.65 8.60
C ARG A 317 7.94 -0.64 8.08
N SER A 318 8.42 0.57 7.73
CA SER A 318 7.60 1.66 7.22
C SER A 318 6.82 1.28 5.95
N HIS A 319 7.51 0.71 4.95
CA HIS A 319 6.86 0.28 3.70
C HIS A 319 5.79 -0.79 3.96
N THR A 320 6.10 -1.78 4.79
CA THR A 320 5.17 -2.87 5.10
C THR A 320 3.94 -2.36 5.83
N MET A 321 4.11 -1.51 6.85
CA MET A 321 2.99 -0.96 7.64
C MET A 321 2.05 -0.07 6.81
N SER A 322 2.57 0.54 5.73
CA SER A 322 1.73 1.32 4.80
C SER A 322 0.82 0.46 3.91
N ARG A 323 1.17 -0.81 3.68
CA ARG A 323 0.48 -1.72 2.73
C ARG A 323 -0.20 -2.91 3.37
N VAL A 324 0.26 -3.31 4.55
CA VAL A 324 -0.21 -4.49 5.27
C VAL A 324 -0.80 -4.02 6.59
N PRO A 325 -2.09 -4.30 6.85
CA PRO A 325 -2.67 -4.06 8.15
C PRO A 325 -1.97 -4.90 9.22
N MET A 326 -1.13 -4.24 10.02
CA MET A 326 -0.47 -4.77 11.23
C MET A 326 -1.12 -4.12 12.44
N LEU A 327 -1.46 -4.89 13.47
CA LEU A 327 -2.15 -4.38 14.65
C LEU A 327 -1.19 -3.89 15.73
N ASP A 328 -1.69 -3.00 16.58
CA ASP A 328 -0.99 -2.61 17.81
C ASP A 328 -0.68 -3.83 18.70
N GLY A 329 0.55 -3.85 19.21
CA GLY A 329 1.10 -4.93 20.04
C GLY A 329 1.73 -6.08 19.26
N MET A 330 1.70 -6.06 17.91
CA MET A 330 2.43 -7.02 17.11
C MET A 330 3.93 -6.73 17.13
N GLU A 331 4.76 -7.78 17.13
CA GLU A 331 6.21 -7.65 17.03
C GLU A 331 6.66 -7.66 15.56
N PHE A 332 7.26 -6.56 15.11
CA PHE A 332 7.79 -6.42 13.76
C PHE A 332 8.95 -5.42 13.71
N PHE A 333 10.18 -5.93 13.89
CA PHE A 333 11.37 -5.11 14.16
C PHE A 333 11.11 -4.12 15.31
N GLY A 334 10.64 -4.64 16.46
CA GLY A 334 10.11 -3.87 17.58
C GLY A 334 8.57 -3.89 17.63
N PRO A 335 7.98 -3.47 18.76
CA PRO A 335 6.53 -3.45 18.94
C PRO A 335 5.88 -2.43 18.01
N VAL A 336 4.79 -2.83 17.35
CA VAL A 336 3.93 -1.96 16.55
C VAL A 336 3.06 -1.14 17.48
N THR A 337 3.18 0.18 17.38
CA THR A 337 2.37 1.18 18.08
C THR A 337 1.69 2.10 17.07
N GLU A 338 0.59 2.73 17.48
CA GLU A 338 -0.13 3.73 16.68
C GLU A 338 -0.56 3.27 15.28
N SER A 339 -0.83 1.98 15.12
CA SER A 339 -1.29 1.44 13.85
C SER A 339 -2.60 2.10 13.43
N PRO A 340 -2.75 2.52 12.17
CA PRO A 340 -4.02 3.02 11.64
C PRO A 340 -5.05 1.89 11.44
N TRP A 341 -4.70 0.64 11.73
CA TRP A 341 -5.53 -0.54 11.53
C TRP A 341 -6.00 -1.15 12.85
N THR A 342 -7.22 -1.68 12.85
CA THR A 342 -7.78 -2.50 13.92
C THR A 342 -8.45 -3.76 13.34
N SER A 343 -8.75 -4.75 14.18
CA SER A 343 -9.53 -5.92 13.78
C SER A 343 -10.98 -5.76 14.21
N ILE A 344 -11.90 -6.35 13.45
CA ILE A 344 -13.32 -6.36 13.81
C ILE A 344 -13.54 -7.04 15.19
N GLY A 345 -12.71 -8.04 15.53
CA GLY A 345 -12.72 -8.67 16.85
C GLY A 345 -12.41 -7.70 18.00
N LYS A 346 -11.42 -6.79 17.85
CA LYS A 346 -11.15 -5.76 18.86
C LYS A 346 -12.31 -4.77 18.98
N ILE A 347 -12.99 -4.45 17.88
CA ILE A 347 -14.18 -3.59 17.91
C ILE A 347 -15.33 -4.30 18.65
N ALA A 348 -15.52 -5.59 18.40
CA ALA A 348 -16.54 -6.40 19.08
C ALA A 348 -16.32 -6.45 20.59
N GLU A 349 -15.07 -6.63 21.03
CA GLU A 349 -14.71 -6.58 22.44
C GLU A 349 -14.96 -5.20 23.06
N ALA A 350 -14.55 -4.12 22.38
CA ALA A 350 -14.72 -2.76 22.90
C ALA A 350 -16.19 -2.28 22.94
N THR A 351 -17.03 -2.76 22.02
CA THR A 351 -18.43 -2.31 21.90
C THR A 351 -19.44 -3.27 22.52
N GLY A 352 -19.06 -4.54 22.74
CA GLY A 352 -19.97 -5.60 23.17
C GLY A 352 -20.92 -6.12 22.08
N TYR A 353 -20.82 -5.63 20.83
CA TYR A 353 -21.65 -6.08 19.72
C TYR A 353 -21.08 -7.34 19.04
N PRO A 354 -21.94 -8.28 18.59
CA PRO A 354 -21.46 -9.45 17.86
C PRO A 354 -20.74 -9.08 16.56
N ASP A 355 -19.66 -9.81 16.23
CA ASP A 355 -18.84 -9.61 15.02
C ASP A 355 -19.68 -9.60 13.72
N GLU A 356 -20.73 -10.42 13.61
CA GLU A 356 -21.64 -10.41 12.44
C GLU A 356 -22.39 -9.08 12.29
N THR A 357 -22.83 -8.48 13.39
CA THR A 357 -23.53 -7.18 13.38
C THR A 357 -22.59 -6.07 12.94
N LEU A 358 -21.38 -6.06 13.49
CA LEU A 358 -20.33 -5.11 13.11
C LEU A 358 -19.97 -5.21 11.64
N ARG A 359 -19.85 -6.43 11.09
CA ARG A 359 -19.61 -6.63 9.65
C ARG A 359 -20.70 -6.04 8.78
N ARG A 360 -21.98 -6.24 9.13
CA ARG A 360 -23.11 -5.66 8.38
C ARG A 360 -23.05 -4.14 8.35
N ILE A 361 -22.75 -3.52 9.49
CA ILE A 361 -22.61 -2.07 9.60
C ILE A 361 -21.44 -1.58 8.75
N LEU A 362 -20.28 -2.25 8.82
CA LEU A 362 -19.12 -1.92 8.01
C LEU A 362 -19.36 -2.09 6.50
N VAL A 363 -20.19 -3.06 6.08
CA VAL A 363 -20.60 -3.21 4.68
C VAL A 363 -21.47 -2.02 4.24
N GLU A 364 -22.49 -1.69 5.04
CA GLU A 364 -23.43 -0.60 4.71
C GLU A 364 -22.72 0.76 4.64
N LEU A 365 -21.74 0.99 5.52
CA LEU A 365 -20.90 2.18 5.49
C LEU A 365 -19.87 2.19 4.34
N GLY A 366 -19.76 1.11 3.57
CA GLY A 366 -18.81 0.99 2.45
C GLY A 366 -17.37 0.73 2.87
N HIS A 367 -17.12 0.36 4.12
CA HIS A 367 -15.78 0.09 4.65
C HIS A 367 -15.28 -1.32 4.31
N ILE A 368 -16.19 -2.25 4.01
CA ILE A 368 -15.87 -3.61 3.56
C ILE A 368 -16.84 -4.08 2.46
N ASP A 369 -16.33 -4.83 1.49
CA ASP A 369 -17.13 -5.21 0.31
C ASP A 369 -18.15 -6.35 0.55
N SER A 370 -17.93 -7.19 1.57
CA SER A 370 -18.81 -8.33 1.83
C SER A 370 -18.76 -8.81 3.28
N LEU A 371 -19.83 -9.49 3.71
CA LEU A 371 -19.91 -10.14 5.02
C LEU A 371 -18.94 -11.32 5.14
N ARG A 372 -18.81 -12.11 4.07
CA ARG A 372 -17.87 -13.24 3.98
C ARG A 372 -16.54 -12.76 3.42
N GLN A 373 -15.81 -12.07 4.26
CA GLN A 373 -14.44 -11.68 3.95
C GLN A 373 -13.52 -12.90 3.84
N SER A 374 -12.62 -12.86 2.86
CA SER A 374 -11.48 -13.78 2.85
C SER A 374 -10.67 -13.62 4.15
N LYS A 375 -9.95 -14.65 4.59
CA LYS A 375 -9.26 -14.62 5.90
C LYS A 375 -8.31 -13.42 6.07
N GLY A 376 -7.78 -12.86 4.98
CA GLY A 376 -6.92 -11.66 4.96
C GLY A 376 -7.65 -10.31 5.07
N GLN A 377 -8.98 -10.26 5.01
CA GLN A 377 -9.76 -9.03 4.95
C GLN A 377 -10.36 -8.60 6.31
N ARG A 378 -10.02 -9.28 7.42
CA ARG A 378 -10.58 -9.04 8.77
C ARG A 378 -10.15 -7.74 9.47
N TYR A 379 -9.42 -6.88 8.78
CA TYR A 379 -8.83 -5.66 9.34
C TYR A 379 -9.43 -4.44 8.65
N VAL A 380 -9.78 -3.42 9.44
CA VAL A 380 -10.34 -2.15 8.97
C VAL A 380 -9.50 -1.01 9.54
N ARG A 381 -9.60 0.17 8.94
CA ARG A 381 -8.97 1.37 9.51
C ARG A 381 -9.62 1.72 10.85
N LYS A 382 -8.87 2.31 11.78
CA LYS A 382 -9.42 2.83 13.04
C LYS A 382 -10.52 3.86 12.78
N THR A 383 -10.36 4.73 11.79
CA THR A 383 -11.42 5.68 11.39
C THR A 383 -12.72 5.00 10.99
N ALA A 384 -12.65 3.90 10.23
CA ALA A 384 -13.81 3.09 9.87
C ALA A 384 -14.43 2.39 11.09
N ALA A 385 -13.60 1.98 12.05
CA ALA A 385 -14.07 1.46 13.32
C ALA A 385 -14.81 2.53 14.13
N ASP A 386 -14.26 3.73 14.23
CA ASP A 386 -14.85 4.86 14.96
C ASP A 386 -16.20 5.25 14.36
N GLU A 387 -16.30 5.28 13.02
CA GLU A 387 -17.57 5.50 12.32
C GLU A 387 -18.59 4.39 12.60
N ALA A 388 -18.17 3.12 12.59
CA ALA A 388 -19.06 2.01 12.94
C ALA A 388 -19.51 2.08 14.40
N VAL A 389 -18.62 2.45 15.33
CA VAL A 389 -18.94 2.66 16.76
C VAL A 389 -19.94 3.82 16.92
N ALA A 390 -19.73 4.93 16.23
CA ALA A 390 -20.64 6.07 16.25
C ALA A 390 -22.02 5.70 15.68
N ALA A 391 -22.05 4.98 14.56
CA ALA A 391 -23.29 4.47 13.96
C ALA A 391 -24.05 3.56 14.92
N ILE A 392 -23.35 2.68 15.65
CA ILE A 392 -23.91 1.84 16.70
C ILE A 392 -24.50 2.67 17.85
N GLY A 393 -23.77 3.68 18.32
CA GLY A 393 -24.23 4.56 19.40
C GLY A 393 -25.51 5.33 19.05
N ASP A 394 -25.69 5.69 17.78
CA ASP A 394 -26.91 6.34 17.29
C ASP A 394 -28.07 5.36 17.05
N MET A 395 -27.88 4.05 17.18
CA MET A 395 -28.97 3.10 16.99
C MET A 395 -29.97 3.13 18.16
N ALA A 396 -31.25 3.20 17.81
CA ALA A 396 -32.40 3.09 18.69
C ALA A 396 -33.21 1.84 18.36
N THR A 397 -33.71 1.16 19.38
CA THR A 397 -34.77 0.16 19.24
C THR A 397 -36.09 0.82 18.81
N ARG A 398 -37.08 0.03 18.42
CA ARG A 398 -38.43 0.56 18.09
C ARG A 398 -39.05 1.25 19.31
N GLU A 399 -38.85 0.71 20.50
CA GLU A 399 -39.37 1.25 21.75
C GLU A 399 -38.75 2.61 22.08
N GLU A 400 -37.44 2.76 21.88
CA GLU A 400 -36.77 4.06 22.01
C GLU A 400 -37.19 5.04 20.91
N THR A 401 -37.37 4.57 19.68
CA THR A 401 -37.90 5.38 18.57
C THR A 401 -39.28 5.92 18.89
N ALA A 402 -40.13 5.09 19.51
CA ALA A 402 -41.45 5.47 19.99
C ALA A 402 -41.39 6.52 21.11
N ALA A 403 -40.48 6.37 22.06
CA ALA A 403 -40.22 7.36 23.10
C ALA A 403 -39.73 8.69 22.51
N ILE A 404 -38.79 8.67 21.55
CA ILE A 404 -38.28 9.88 20.90
C ILE A 404 -39.40 10.62 20.18
N LEU A 405 -40.25 9.92 19.40
CA LEU A 405 -41.37 10.51 18.67
C LEU A 405 -42.54 10.93 19.56
N GLY A 406 -42.62 10.44 20.80
CA GLY A 406 -43.80 10.61 21.66
C GLY A 406 -45.04 9.93 21.07
N LEU A 407 -44.89 8.75 20.48
CA LEU A 407 -46.00 7.97 19.90
C LEU A 407 -46.03 6.55 20.49
N PRO A 408 -47.19 5.87 20.54
CA PRO A 408 -47.24 4.46 20.90
C PRO A 408 -46.41 3.59 19.95
N SER A 409 -45.72 2.57 20.48
CA SER A 409 -44.84 1.67 19.69
C SER A 409 -45.54 1.02 18.48
N MET A 410 -46.83 0.69 18.61
CA MET A 410 -47.64 0.16 17.50
C MET A 410 -47.92 1.18 16.39
N THR A 411 -48.01 2.46 16.72
CA THR A 411 -48.13 3.55 15.74
C THR A 411 -46.82 3.71 14.98
N VAL A 412 -45.69 3.71 15.68
CA VAL A 412 -44.36 3.76 15.07
C VAL A 412 -44.11 2.56 14.15
N LYS A 413 -44.53 1.35 14.56
CA LYS A 413 -44.47 0.15 13.70
C LYS A 413 -45.20 0.36 12.36
N ARG A 414 -46.36 1.05 12.37
CA ARG A 414 -47.08 1.40 11.13
C ARG A 414 -46.30 2.39 10.29
N LEU A 415 -45.74 3.44 10.90
CA LEU A 415 -44.92 4.44 10.19
C LEU A 415 -43.66 3.83 9.54
N ILE A 416 -43.04 2.84 10.19
CA ILE A 416 -41.93 2.06 9.62
C ILE A 416 -42.41 1.23 8.44
N SER A 417 -43.53 0.53 8.57
CA SER A 417 -44.10 -0.31 7.51
C SER A 417 -44.53 0.50 6.28
N ASP A 418 -44.94 1.75 6.51
CA ASP A 418 -45.32 2.72 5.47
C ASP A 418 -44.11 3.49 4.89
N GLY A 419 -42.88 3.24 5.37
CA GLY A 419 -41.64 3.82 4.81
C GLY A 419 -41.27 5.22 5.31
N MET A 420 -41.96 5.76 6.33
CA MET A 420 -41.67 7.10 6.87
C MET A 420 -40.43 7.12 7.78
N ILE A 421 -40.15 5.99 8.43
CA ILE A 421 -38.97 5.79 9.28
C ILE A 421 -38.21 4.61 8.69
N GLU A 422 -37.02 4.88 8.16
CA GLU A 422 -36.20 3.83 7.56
C GLU A 422 -35.23 3.24 8.60
N PRO A 423 -35.02 1.92 8.60
CA PRO A 423 -33.99 1.30 9.42
C PRO A 423 -32.59 1.66 8.92
N VAL A 424 -31.61 1.69 9.83
CA VAL A 424 -30.20 2.00 9.53
C VAL A 424 -29.56 0.93 8.63
N LEU A 425 -30.02 -0.31 8.74
CA LEU A 425 -29.48 -1.45 7.98
C LEU A 425 -30.55 -1.98 7.04
N LYS A 426 -30.38 -1.74 5.74
CA LYS A 426 -31.24 -2.26 4.68
C LYS A 426 -30.71 -3.63 4.25
N SER A 427 -31.40 -4.71 4.58
CA SER A 427 -31.01 -6.03 4.07
C SER A 427 -31.40 -6.15 2.59
N ALA A 428 -30.43 -6.14 1.69
CA ALA A 428 -30.66 -6.28 0.25
C ALA A 428 -31.26 -7.66 -0.15
N ASP A 429 -30.99 -8.72 0.62
CA ASP A 429 -31.36 -10.12 0.24
C ASP A 429 -32.58 -10.70 0.96
N ALA A 430 -33.32 -9.88 1.69
CA ALA A 430 -34.33 -10.42 2.58
C ALA A 430 -35.73 -10.07 2.07
N GLY A 431 -36.32 -11.00 1.29
CA GLY A 431 -37.76 -10.98 0.95
C GLY A 431 -38.62 -10.83 2.21
N GLU A 432 -39.94 -10.59 2.09
CA GLU A 432 -40.92 -10.12 3.10
C GLU A 432 -40.72 -10.44 4.61
N ARG A 433 -39.96 -11.48 4.98
CA ARG A 433 -39.52 -11.80 6.35
C ARG A 433 -38.21 -11.11 6.80
N GLY A 434 -37.62 -10.29 5.94
CA GLY A 434 -36.26 -9.79 6.02
C GLY A 434 -35.98 -8.56 6.87
N TYR A 435 -37.03 -7.80 7.20
CA TYR A 435 -36.96 -6.61 8.05
C TYR A 435 -36.43 -6.89 9.47
N ARG A 436 -36.26 -8.15 9.87
CA ARG A 436 -36.18 -8.56 11.28
C ARG A 436 -34.81 -8.54 11.91
N LEU A 437 -33.72 -8.43 11.14
CA LEU A 437 -32.44 -8.81 11.73
C LEU A 437 -31.90 -7.80 12.75
N LEU A 438 -32.32 -6.52 12.73
CA LEU A 438 -31.93 -5.60 13.81
C LEU A 438 -32.97 -4.54 14.27
N ASP A 439 -34.07 -4.24 13.55
CA ASP A 439 -35.07 -3.20 13.97
C ASP A 439 -34.39 -1.97 14.62
N ARG A 440 -33.32 -1.45 14.00
CA ARG A 440 -32.55 -0.30 14.51
C ARG A 440 -32.77 0.92 13.65
N TYR A 441 -33.01 2.05 14.30
CA TYR A 441 -33.32 3.34 13.69
C TYR A 441 -32.34 4.38 14.22
N SER A 442 -31.98 5.37 13.41
CA SER A 442 -31.11 6.46 13.85
C SER A 442 -31.86 7.35 14.85
N ARG A 443 -31.35 7.47 16.08
CA ARG A 443 -31.91 8.38 17.10
C ARG A 443 -31.94 9.80 16.57
N LYS A 444 -30.85 10.24 15.95
CA LYS A 444 -30.74 11.57 15.35
C LYS A 444 -31.80 11.80 14.27
N ALA A 445 -31.92 10.90 13.29
CA ALA A 445 -32.89 11.06 12.20
C ALA A 445 -34.34 11.05 12.70
N VAL A 446 -34.64 10.24 13.73
CA VAL A 446 -35.96 10.19 14.36
C VAL A 446 -36.26 11.46 15.15
N ALA A 447 -35.28 12.00 15.88
CA ALA A 447 -35.41 13.29 16.57
C ALA A 447 -35.59 14.44 15.57
N ASP A 448 -34.82 14.46 14.47
CA ASP A 448 -34.96 15.44 13.39
C ASP A 448 -36.33 15.34 12.71
N LEU A 449 -36.89 14.14 12.53
CA LEU A 449 -38.24 13.94 12.03
C LEU A 449 -39.29 14.53 12.98
N ARG A 450 -39.19 14.23 14.28
CA ARG A 450 -40.06 14.80 15.32
C ARG A 450 -40.02 16.33 15.26
N ASP A 451 -38.82 16.91 15.25
CA ASP A 451 -38.65 18.35 15.34
C ASP A 451 -39.20 19.04 14.09
N ARG A 452 -39.01 18.46 12.89
CA ARG A 452 -39.63 18.94 11.64
C ARG A 452 -41.16 18.88 11.68
N LEU A 453 -41.75 17.81 12.23
CA LEU A 453 -43.19 17.67 12.38
C LEU A 453 -43.78 18.70 13.35
N LEU A 454 -43.04 19.06 14.40
CA LEU A 454 -43.47 20.01 15.43
C LEU A 454 -43.18 21.48 15.06
N ALA A 455 -42.24 21.75 14.15
CA ALA A 455 -41.72 23.08 13.88
C ALA A 455 -42.78 24.13 13.48
N ARG A 456 -43.88 23.71 12.85
CA ARG A 456 -44.92 24.61 12.33
C ARG A 456 -46.20 24.63 13.17
N ALA A 457 -46.24 23.84 14.25
CA ALA A 457 -47.41 23.70 15.09
C ALA A 457 -47.53 24.86 16.08
N ARG A 458 -48.73 25.42 16.23
CA ARG A 458 -48.99 26.59 17.09
C ARG A 458 -49.50 26.16 18.47
N PRO A 459 -49.12 26.86 19.55
CA PRO A 459 -49.58 26.52 20.90
C PRO A 459 -51.07 26.83 21.11
N GLU A 460 -51.60 27.84 20.43
CA GLU A 460 -53.00 28.23 20.49
C GLU A 460 -53.74 27.71 19.26
N PHE A 461 -54.81 26.94 19.49
CA PHE A 461 -55.64 26.36 18.44
C PHE A 461 -57.10 26.17 18.91
N PRO A 462 -58.06 26.12 17.98
CA PRO A 462 -59.47 25.83 18.28
C PRO A 462 -59.68 24.46 18.94
N ALA A 463 -60.63 24.39 19.88
CA ALA A 463 -60.95 23.15 20.62
C ALA A 463 -61.53 22.02 19.75
N ASP A 464 -62.01 22.32 18.53
CA ASP A 464 -62.55 21.31 17.61
C ASP A 464 -61.48 20.57 16.79
N TRP A 465 -60.20 20.99 16.86
CA TRP A 465 -59.09 20.29 16.22
C TRP A 465 -58.77 18.97 16.93
N THR A 466 -58.46 17.92 16.16
CA THR A 466 -58.33 16.56 16.71
C THR A 466 -56.94 15.98 16.56
N ASN A 467 -56.61 14.95 17.35
CA ASN A 467 -55.32 14.26 17.27
C ASN A 467 -55.10 13.55 15.93
N LEU A 468 -53.87 13.12 15.66
CA LEU A 468 -53.45 12.48 14.41
C LEU A 468 -54.35 11.29 14.02
N THR A 469 -54.61 10.37 14.95
CA THR A 469 -55.38 9.15 14.70
C THR A 469 -56.83 9.45 14.31
N ASN A 470 -57.48 10.38 15.03
CA ASN A 470 -58.86 10.78 14.72
C ASN A 470 -58.96 11.54 13.41
N SER A 471 -57.98 12.40 13.12
CA SER A 471 -57.95 13.20 11.89
C SER A 471 -57.76 12.31 10.66
N ALA A 472 -56.80 11.38 10.71
CA ALA A 472 -56.58 10.40 9.64
C ALA A 472 -57.82 9.51 9.41
N ARG A 473 -58.47 9.06 10.50
CA ARG A 473 -59.70 8.25 10.41
C ARG A 473 -60.86 9.01 9.79
N LYS A 474 -61.10 10.26 10.20
CA LYS A 474 -62.20 11.10 9.67
C LYS A 474 -61.98 11.45 8.20
N ALA A 475 -60.74 11.72 7.81
CA ALA A 475 -60.36 12.01 6.42
C ALA A 475 -60.22 10.75 5.53
N GLY A 476 -60.23 9.54 6.12
CA GLY A 476 -60.01 8.29 5.39
C GLY A 476 -58.60 8.14 4.81
N LEU A 477 -57.58 8.66 5.51
CA LEU A 477 -56.16 8.62 5.12
C LEU A 477 -55.34 7.72 6.05
N ARG A 478 -54.15 7.31 5.61
CA ARG A 478 -53.17 6.68 6.51
C ARG A 478 -52.50 7.75 7.35
N LEU A 479 -51.95 7.34 8.50
CA LEU A 479 -51.22 8.26 9.40
C LEU A 479 -50.02 8.90 8.70
N VAL A 480 -49.30 8.13 7.87
CA VAL A 480 -48.17 8.62 7.07
C VAL A 480 -48.59 9.74 6.12
N ASP A 481 -49.77 9.64 5.50
CA ASP A 481 -50.22 10.62 4.50
C ASP A 481 -50.50 11.97 5.15
N VAL A 482 -51.10 11.97 6.36
CA VAL A 482 -51.34 13.20 7.13
C VAL A 482 -50.03 13.83 7.61
N LEU A 483 -49.09 13.02 8.13
CA LEU A 483 -47.79 13.53 8.55
C LEU A 483 -46.95 14.04 7.36
N GLN A 484 -47.06 13.42 6.19
CA GLN A 484 -46.42 13.90 4.98
C GLN A 484 -46.95 15.27 4.57
N MET A 485 -48.26 15.53 4.68
CA MET A 485 -48.83 16.85 4.43
C MET A 485 -48.28 17.93 5.39
N VAL A 486 -47.91 17.56 6.62
CA VAL A 486 -47.21 18.47 7.56
C VAL A 486 -45.80 18.77 7.06
N LEU A 487 -45.03 17.73 6.70
CA LEU A 487 -43.66 17.87 6.21
C LEU A 487 -43.59 18.69 4.90
N ASP A 488 -44.54 18.45 3.99
CA ASP A 488 -44.68 19.19 2.73
C ASP A 488 -45.18 20.63 2.95
N GLY A 489 -45.65 20.95 4.16
CA GLY A 489 -46.13 22.28 4.48
C GLY A 489 -47.48 22.64 3.89
N ARG A 490 -48.28 21.63 3.55
CA ARG A 490 -49.61 21.80 2.92
C ARG A 490 -50.69 22.18 3.92
N LEU A 491 -50.47 21.88 5.21
CA LEU A 491 -51.37 22.23 6.30
C LEU A 491 -50.91 23.54 6.96
N ARG A 492 -51.80 24.54 6.98
CA ARG A 492 -51.60 25.81 7.68
C ARG A 492 -52.17 25.77 9.09
N ASN A 493 -53.20 24.96 9.31
CA ASN A 493 -53.93 24.83 10.57
C ASN A 493 -53.40 23.62 11.36
N LEU A 494 -52.24 23.81 11.99
CA LEU A 494 -51.57 22.81 12.82
C LEU A 494 -51.35 23.33 14.23
N GLY A 495 -51.89 22.64 15.23
CA GLY A 495 -51.80 22.98 16.64
C GLY A 495 -50.89 22.01 17.39
N ARG A 496 -50.39 22.44 18.56
CA ARG A 496 -49.59 21.63 19.48
C ARG A 496 -50.14 21.77 20.89
N SER A 497 -50.69 20.68 21.41
CA SER A 497 -51.19 20.56 22.79
C SER A 497 -50.04 20.64 23.81
N SER A 498 -50.29 21.25 24.97
CA SER A 498 -49.36 21.21 26.12
C SER A 498 -49.42 19.90 26.92
N ASP A 499 -50.53 19.18 26.81
CA ASP A 499 -50.85 18.02 27.66
C ASP A 499 -50.22 16.71 27.18
N GLU A 500 -49.65 16.70 25.98
CA GLU A 500 -49.01 15.55 25.36
C GLU A 500 -47.63 15.95 24.83
N ASP A 501 -46.71 14.99 24.80
CA ASP A 501 -45.36 15.19 24.29
C ASP A 501 -45.18 14.64 22.86
N GLY A 502 -44.18 15.19 22.16
CA GLY A 502 -43.80 14.73 20.83
C GLY A 502 -44.92 14.89 19.79
N VAL A 503 -44.95 13.98 18.80
CA VAL A 503 -45.88 14.01 17.66
C VAL A 503 -47.33 13.75 18.10
N ALA A 504 -47.57 13.08 19.23
CA ALA A 504 -48.92 12.92 19.77
C ALA A 504 -49.60 14.26 20.07
N ALA A 505 -48.83 15.27 20.46
CA ALA A 505 -49.30 16.62 20.76
C ALA A 505 -49.93 17.35 19.56
N LEU A 506 -49.70 16.88 18.33
CA LEU A 506 -50.22 17.53 17.14
C LEU A 506 -51.75 17.48 17.10
N ARG A 507 -52.34 18.61 16.71
CA ARG A 507 -53.78 18.81 16.53
C ARG A 507 -54.04 19.35 15.13
N PHE A 508 -55.02 18.76 14.45
CA PHE A 508 -55.28 19.00 13.04
C PHE A 508 -56.72 19.49 12.83
N ASP A 509 -56.87 20.44 11.92
CA ASP A 509 -58.17 20.84 11.38
C ASP A 509 -58.61 19.89 10.26
N VAL A 510 -59.58 19.01 10.54
CA VAL A 510 -60.10 18.05 9.55
C VAL A 510 -60.71 18.78 8.34
N LYS A 511 -61.25 19.99 8.53
CA LYS A 511 -61.87 20.77 7.43
C LYS A 511 -60.83 21.28 6.44
N GLU A 512 -59.56 21.46 6.86
CA GLU A 512 -58.45 21.82 5.96
C GLU A 512 -57.95 20.61 5.18
N ILE A 513 -57.99 19.42 5.78
CA ILE A 513 -57.50 18.18 5.16
C ILE A 513 -58.38 17.77 3.97
N ASP A 514 -59.71 17.79 4.12
CA ASP A 514 -60.67 17.35 3.08
C ASP A 514 -60.45 17.97 1.67
N PRO A 515 -60.32 19.31 1.50
CA PRO A 515 -60.12 19.91 0.18
C PRO A 515 -58.73 19.63 -0.41
N LEU A 516 -57.71 19.38 0.43
CA LEU A 516 -56.36 19.04 -0.03
C LEU A 516 -56.29 17.63 -0.65
N ILE A 517 -57.22 16.74 -0.28
CA ILE A 517 -57.37 15.42 -0.89
C ILE A 517 -57.86 15.54 -2.34
N ALA A 518 -58.88 16.38 -2.58
CA ALA A 518 -59.54 16.55 -3.88
C ALA A 518 -58.61 17.13 -4.98
N VAL A 519 -57.60 17.92 -4.60
CA VAL A 519 -56.60 18.46 -5.55
C VAL A 519 -55.67 17.36 -6.07
N THR A 520 -55.37 16.36 -5.24
CA THR A 520 -54.48 15.24 -5.61
C THR A 520 -55.13 14.28 -6.61
N GLU A 521 -56.47 14.13 -6.59
CA GLU A 521 -57.23 13.34 -7.58
C GLU A 521 -57.09 13.93 -9.01
N LYS A 522 -56.88 15.24 -9.18
CA LYS A 522 -56.71 15.87 -10.51
C LYS A 522 -55.35 15.62 -11.18
N ALA A 523 -54.35 15.12 -10.45
CA ALA A 523 -53.01 14.88 -10.99
C ALA A 523 -52.86 13.51 -11.68
N TYR A 524 -53.76 12.58 -11.38
CA TYR A 524 -53.70 11.19 -11.84
C TYR A 524 -54.91 10.84 -12.69
N VAL A 525 -54.66 10.14 -13.79
CA VAL A 525 -55.64 9.66 -14.76
C VAL A 525 -55.86 8.16 -14.52
N GLU A 526 -57.07 7.76 -14.16
CA GLU A 526 -57.41 6.35 -13.94
C GLU A 526 -57.40 5.54 -15.25
N ARG A 527 -57.12 4.24 -15.18
CA ARG A 527 -57.11 3.31 -16.33
C ARG A 527 -58.29 3.48 -17.27
N ALA A 528 -59.51 3.60 -16.75
CA ALA A 528 -60.72 3.74 -17.57
C ALA A 528 -60.69 5.02 -18.42
N GLU A 529 -60.15 6.10 -17.87
CA GLU A 529 -59.94 7.38 -18.55
C GLU A 529 -58.80 7.29 -19.57
N VAL A 530 -57.68 6.65 -19.21
CA VAL A 530 -56.54 6.42 -20.12
C VAL A 530 -56.98 5.63 -21.34
N CYS A 531 -57.67 4.50 -21.14
CA CYS A 531 -58.18 3.67 -22.23
C CYS A 531 -59.16 4.44 -23.13
N ARG A 532 -60.01 5.31 -22.55
CA ARG A 532 -60.97 6.11 -23.31
C ARG A 532 -60.29 7.19 -24.14
N ARG A 533 -59.36 7.94 -23.54
CA ARG A 533 -58.66 9.05 -24.21
C ARG A 533 -57.71 8.57 -25.32
N LEU A 534 -57.00 7.46 -25.09
CA LEU A 534 -56.08 6.88 -26.09
C LEU A 534 -56.76 5.93 -27.09
N LEU A 535 -58.05 5.62 -26.88
CA LEU A 535 -58.77 4.53 -27.57
C LEU A 535 -57.99 3.21 -27.51
N LEU A 536 -57.52 2.88 -26.31
CA LEU A 536 -56.70 1.73 -26.02
C LEU A 536 -57.56 0.62 -25.42
N GLN A 537 -57.45 -0.61 -25.94
CA GLN A 537 -58.11 -1.78 -25.36
C GLN A 537 -57.53 -2.13 -23.97
N ALA A 538 -58.35 -2.78 -23.15
CA ALA A 538 -58.01 -3.12 -21.77
C ALA A 538 -56.80 -4.08 -21.69
N GLU A 539 -56.69 -4.99 -22.64
CA GLU A 539 -55.60 -5.95 -22.83
C GLU A 539 -54.32 -5.26 -23.28
N ALA A 540 -54.44 -4.30 -24.21
CA ALA A 540 -53.31 -3.47 -24.65
C ALA A 540 -52.74 -2.64 -23.50
N PHE A 541 -53.60 -2.06 -22.65
CA PHE A 541 -53.16 -1.36 -21.44
C PHE A 541 -52.35 -2.28 -20.53
N ALA A 542 -52.88 -3.48 -20.23
CA ALA A 542 -52.22 -4.44 -19.35
C ALA A 542 -50.86 -4.89 -19.92
N PHE A 543 -50.78 -5.13 -21.23
CA PHE A 543 -49.53 -5.48 -21.90
C PHE A 543 -48.50 -4.36 -21.82
N LEU A 544 -48.89 -3.11 -22.08
CA LEU A 544 -47.99 -1.96 -22.10
C LEU A 544 -47.46 -1.61 -20.71
N VAL A 545 -48.28 -1.76 -19.66
CA VAL A 545 -47.81 -1.62 -18.28
C VAL A 545 -46.81 -2.73 -17.93
N ARG A 546 -47.16 -3.99 -18.22
CA ARG A 546 -46.30 -5.14 -17.91
C ARG A 546 -44.94 -5.09 -18.62
N THR A 547 -44.90 -4.51 -19.82
CA THR A 547 -43.67 -4.37 -20.62
C THR A 547 -42.93 -3.05 -20.38
N GLY A 548 -43.41 -2.20 -19.45
CA GLY A 548 -42.78 -0.93 -19.10
C GLY A 548 -42.93 0.19 -20.14
N ASN A 549 -43.81 0.03 -21.13
CA ASN A 549 -44.07 1.02 -22.18
C ASN A 549 -45.09 2.10 -21.76
N ILE A 550 -45.92 1.81 -20.75
CA ILE A 550 -46.72 2.80 -20.03
C ILE A 550 -46.25 2.82 -18.58
N LYS A 551 -45.86 4.01 -18.10
CA LYS A 551 -45.56 4.25 -16.69
C LYS A 551 -46.88 4.41 -15.92
N ALA A 552 -47.39 3.31 -15.39
CA ALA A 552 -48.56 3.31 -14.52
C ALA A 552 -48.27 2.53 -13.25
N GLU A 553 -48.89 2.94 -12.15
CA GLU A 553 -48.77 2.29 -10.85
C GLU A 553 -50.15 1.95 -10.27
N GLN A 554 -50.21 0.93 -9.42
CA GLN A 554 -51.43 0.65 -8.66
C GLN A 554 -51.47 1.57 -7.46
N ARG A 555 -52.49 2.42 -7.40
CA ARG A 555 -52.79 3.22 -6.20
C ARG A 555 -54.18 2.92 -5.68
N GLN A 556 -54.26 2.81 -4.36
CA GLN A 556 -55.52 2.84 -3.65
C GLN A 556 -55.85 4.30 -3.33
N LEU A 557 -56.65 4.93 -4.18
CA LEU A 557 -57.03 6.34 -4.00
C LEU A 557 -57.97 6.57 -2.80
N ARG A 558 -58.65 5.52 -2.30
CA ARG A 558 -59.52 5.57 -1.11
C ARG A 558 -59.49 4.24 -0.35
N VAL A 559 -59.53 4.31 0.99
CA VAL A 559 -59.51 3.15 1.90
C VAL A 559 -60.62 2.11 1.62
N ALA A 560 -61.74 2.51 1.02
CA ALA A 560 -62.86 1.63 0.69
C ALA A 560 -62.93 1.14 -0.78
N ARG A 561 -61.95 1.48 -1.63
CA ARG A 561 -61.93 1.05 -3.06
C ARG A 561 -60.76 0.11 -3.33
N ALA A 562 -60.97 -0.83 -4.25
CA ALA A 562 -59.91 -1.68 -4.77
C ALA A 562 -58.81 -0.83 -5.45
N PRO A 563 -57.53 -1.19 -5.32
CA PRO A 563 -56.43 -0.52 -6.02
C PRO A 563 -56.70 -0.45 -7.52
N THR A 564 -56.52 0.73 -8.11
CA THR A 564 -56.70 0.96 -9.54
C THR A 564 -55.39 1.42 -10.16
N TRP A 565 -55.16 1.04 -11.42
CA TRP A 565 -54.05 1.55 -12.20
C TRP A 565 -54.26 3.03 -12.51
N VAL A 566 -53.30 3.85 -12.12
CA VAL A 566 -53.27 5.28 -12.37
C VAL A 566 -52.00 5.69 -13.11
N MET A 567 -52.10 6.75 -13.89
CA MET A 567 -50.99 7.33 -14.64
C MET A 567 -50.97 8.85 -14.42
N THR A 568 -49.80 9.49 -14.37
CA THR A 568 -49.75 10.95 -14.28
C THR A 568 -50.19 11.60 -15.59
N GLU A 569 -50.72 12.82 -15.55
CA GLU A 569 -51.05 13.57 -16.77
C GLU A 569 -49.80 13.86 -17.64
N ALA A 570 -48.60 13.90 -17.04
CA ALA A 570 -47.35 14.07 -17.77
C ALA A 570 -46.98 12.81 -18.56
N ASP A 571 -47.03 11.63 -17.92
CA ASP A 571 -46.76 10.33 -18.57
C ASP A 571 -47.83 10.02 -19.64
N PHE A 572 -49.09 10.45 -19.40
CA PHE A 572 -50.14 10.40 -20.41
C PHE A 572 -49.72 11.12 -21.70
N LYS A 573 -49.27 12.37 -21.56
CA LYS A 573 -48.88 13.22 -22.70
C LYS A 573 -47.61 12.71 -23.38
N GLU A 574 -46.65 12.19 -22.63
CA GLU A 574 -45.44 11.55 -23.17
C GLU A 574 -45.80 10.36 -24.06
N PHE A 575 -46.68 9.48 -23.59
CA PHE A 575 -47.13 8.33 -24.35
C PHE A 575 -47.94 8.73 -25.60
N ASP A 576 -48.88 9.66 -25.45
CA ASP A 576 -49.71 10.16 -26.57
C ASP A 576 -48.89 10.89 -27.64
N ALA A 577 -47.85 11.63 -27.25
CA ALA A 577 -46.95 12.27 -28.20
C ALA A 577 -46.13 11.25 -29.01
N ARG A 578 -45.84 10.08 -28.43
CA ARG A 578 -44.99 9.07 -29.07
C ARG A 578 -45.79 8.04 -29.87
N TYR A 579 -46.93 7.59 -29.36
CA TYR A 579 -47.71 6.49 -29.93
C TYR A 579 -49.15 6.90 -30.21
N VAL A 580 -49.73 6.36 -31.29
CA VAL A 580 -51.14 6.54 -31.61
C VAL A 580 -51.77 5.21 -32.05
N THR A 581 -52.98 4.95 -31.60
CA THR A 581 -53.76 3.77 -32.01
C THR A 581 -54.41 4.02 -33.37
N PHE A 582 -54.64 2.98 -34.17
CA PHE A 582 -55.32 3.11 -35.47
C PHE A 582 -56.72 3.72 -35.32
N ALA A 583 -57.43 3.38 -34.23
CA ALA A 583 -58.75 3.94 -33.95
C ALA A 583 -58.69 5.45 -33.72
N ARG A 584 -57.67 5.93 -33.01
CA ARG A 584 -57.47 7.36 -32.78
C ARG A 584 -56.97 8.09 -34.02
N LEU A 585 -56.04 7.47 -34.74
CA LEU A 585 -55.52 8.00 -36.00
C LEU A 585 -56.60 8.11 -37.09
N SER A 586 -57.53 7.15 -37.14
CA SER A 586 -58.71 7.17 -38.01
C SER A 586 -59.61 8.38 -37.72
N LYS A 587 -59.81 8.71 -36.44
CA LYS A 587 -60.55 9.92 -36.04
C LYS A 587 -59.78 11.20 -36.35
N GLU A 588 -58.46 11.21 -36.21
CA GLU A 588 -57.61 12.40 -36.45
C GLU A 588 -57.52 12.73 -37.95
N ILE A 589 -57.47 11.73 -38.85
CA ILE A 589 -57.25 11.94 -40.30
C ILE A 589 -58.55 11.77 -41.12
N GLY A 590 -59.61 11.19 -40.56
CA GLY A 590 -60.88 10.96 -41.27
C GLY A 590 -60.86 9.81 -42.27
N VAL A 591 -59.86 8.92 -42.20
CA VAL A 591 -59.71 7.76 -43.09
C VAL A 591 -60.04 6.48 -42.32
N GLY A 592 -60.95 5.66 -42.85
CA GLY A 592 -61.35 4.40 -42.22
C GLY A 592 -60.17 3.42 -41.99
N SER A 593 -60.27 2.60 -40.95
CA SER A 593 -59.19 1.75 -40.44
C SER A 593 -58.53 0.82 -41.48
N ARG A 594 -59.28 0.37 -42.50
CA ARG A 594 -58.75 -0.43 -43.62
C ARG A 594 -57.87 0.39 -44.58
N GLY A 595 -58.21 1.67 -44.79
CA GLY A 595 -57.41 2.61 -45.58
C GLY A 595 -56.11 2.97 -44.88
N LEU A 596 -56.15 3.17 -43.57
CA LEU A 596 -54.96 3.41 -42.73
C LEU A 596 -53.92 2.28 -42.83
N GLY A 597 -54.37 1.02 -42.79
CA GLY A 597 -53.46 -0.12 -42.94
C GLY A 597 -52.80 -0.23 -44.33
N LYS A 598 -53.36 0.40 -45.37
CA LYS A 598 -52.73 0.51 -46.70
C LYS A 598 -51.72 1.65 -46.72
N ILE A 599 -52.11 2.84 -46.24
CA ILE A 599 -51.25 4.04 -46.17
C ILE A 599 -49.99 3.77 -45.34
N LEU A 600 -50.13 3.09 -44.20
CA LEU A 600 -48.98 2.79 -43.33
C LEU A 600 -48.03 1.74 -43.92
N ARG A 601 -48.54 0.79 -44.73
CA ARG A 601 -47.71 -0.15 -45.49
C ARG A 601 -46.95 0.53 -46.62
N GLU A 602 -47.61 1.44 -47.35
CA GLU A 602 -46.98 2.24 -48.40
C GLU A 602 -45.89 3.18 -47.84
N LYS A 603 -46.08 3.69 -46.62
CA LYS A 603 -45.08 4.50 -45.88
C LYS A 603 -44.01 3.69 -45.14
N GLY A 604 -44.08 2.35 -45.15
CA GLY A 604 -43.12 1.51 -44.42
C GLY A 604 -43.14 1.68 -42.89
N ALA A 605 -44.25 2.14 -42.30
CA ALA A 605 -44.37 2.37 -40.87
C ALA A 605 -44.62 1.03 -40.13
N PRO A 606 -43.67 0.52 -39.32
CA PRO A 606 -43.89 -0.70 -38.57
C PRO A 606 -44.87 -0.47 -37.41
N LEU A 607 -45.56 -1.54 -37.00
CA LEU A 607 -46.33 -1.52 -35.75
C LEU A 607 -45.36 -1.39 -34.57
N ALA A 608 -45.71 -0.53 -33.62
CA ALA A 608 -44.92 -0.33 -32.41
C ALA A 608 -44.92 -1.55 -31.48
N PHE A 609 -45.99 -2.35 -31.53
CA PHE A 609 -46.19 -3.51 -30.66
C PHE A 609 -46.81 -4.69 -31.43
N PRO A 610 -46.55 -5.96 -31.03
CA PRO A 610 -47.11 -7.13 -31.70
C PRO A 610 -48.63 -7.20 -31.62
N MET A 611 -49.32 -7.35 -32.77
CA MET A 611 -50.79 -7.42 -32.84
C MET A 611 -51.39 -8.53 -31.97
N GLU A 612 -50.71 -9.65 -31.85
CA GLU A 612 -51.12 -10.79 -31.02
C GLU A 612 -51.20 -10.44 -29.52
N SER A 613 -50.39 -9.48 -29.08
CA SER A 613 -50.28 -9.07 -27.68
C SER A 613 -51.20 -7.90 -27.33
N VAL A 614 -51.33 -6.92 -28.22
CA VAL A 614 -52.13 -5.71 -27.97
C VAL A 614 -53.50 -5.71 -28.66
N LYS A 615 -53.79 -6.66 -29.56
CA LYS A 615 -55.06 -6.83 -30.31
C LYS A 615 -55.55 -5.60 -31.09
N GLN A 616 -54.71 -4.57 -31.23
CA GLN A 616 -55.01 -3.34 -31.93
C GLN A 616 -53.74 -2.77 -32.58
N GLY A 617 -53.89 -2.09 -33.72
CA GLY A 617 -52.78 -1.43 -34.40
C GLY A 617 -52.33 -0.19 -33.62
N ILE A 618 -51.05 -0.15 -33.22
CA ILE A 618 -50.41 1.00 -32.57
C ILE A 618 -49.15 1.30 -33.37
N VAL A 619 -48.93 2.57 -33.70
CA VAL A 619 -47.75 3.04 -34.44
C VAL A 619 -47.13 4.21 -33.72
N GLU A 620 -45.83 4.41 -33.92
CA GLU A 620 -45.17 5.62 -33.44
C GLU A 620 -45.51 6.80 -34.34
N ARG A 621 -45.84 7.94 -33.72
CA ARG A 621 -46.19 9.17 -34.45
C ARG A 621 -45.05 9.68 -35.35
N ARG A 622 -43.79 9.32 -35.04
CA ARG A 622 -42.62 9.65 -35.89
C ARG A 622 -42.67 9.05 -37.31
N PHE A 623 -43.44 7.99 -37.52
CA PHE A 623 -43.63 7.39 -38.85
C PHE A 623 -44.85 7.98 -39.59
N LEU A 624 -45.59 8.88 -38.96
CA LEU A 624 -46.79 9.52 -39.52
C LEU A 624 -46.50 10.91 -40.05
N THR A 625 -45.35 11.47 -39.70
CA THR A 625 -44.89 12.79 -40.12
C THR A 625 -44.60 12.76 -41.63
N LEU A 626 -45.19 13.73 -42.34
CA LEU A 626 -44.75 14.16 -43.67
C LEU A 626 -43.48 15.00 -43.53
#